data_AF-A0A9D6X8E7-F1
#
_entry.id   AF-A0A9D6X8E7-F1
#
_cell.length_a   1.000
_cell.length_b   1.000
_cell.length_c   1.000
_cell.angle_alpha   90.00
_cell.angle_beta   90.00
_cell.angle_gamma   90.00
#
_symmetry.space_group_name_H-M   'P 1'
#
loop_
_entity.id
_entity.type
_entity.pdbx_description
1 polymer ?
#
loop_
_entity_poly.entity_id
_entity_poly.type
_entity_poly.pdbx_seq_one_letter_code
_entity_poly.pdbx_strand_id
1 'polypeptide(L)'
;MAESIAPEFARFVAEERRAKRLAALPGRLDEGSVGKEILVPARQAAALLQVAARRASGLFRPSTRTEVVWVEGESELAVVFSGIRFASSEGLFTVQIPVRCDRTGDAVVNVFFACGTVAEPTGLYAAALRRPQGPELVIATWGDALVAFAWQCLLGLVSGIAGATGKDARGNVLVPVEMAASRRGLHIVPMARHRFAGSSGLKPVAAKVTKAPKASRASKAPRP
;
A
#
# COMPACT_ATOMS: atom_id res chain seq x y z
N MET A 1 3.68 15.11 8.16
CA MET A 1 3.98 15.42 6.74
C MET A 1 3.25 14.40 5.89
N ALA A 2 2.35 14.81 4.99
CA ALA A 2 1.76 13.86 4.04
C ALA A 2 2.91 13.34 3.16
N GLU A 3 3.22 12.05 3.25
CA GLU A 3 4.27 11.45 2.43
C GLU A 3 3.87 11.65 0.96
N SER A 4 4.63 12.48 0.24
CA SER A 4 4.43 12.66 -1.19
C SER A 4 4.75 11.34 -1.89
N ILE A 5 3.87 10.93 -2.80
CA ILE A 5 4.10 9.79 -3.70
C ILE A 5 5.44 9.99 -4.42
N ALA A 6 6.28 8.96 -4.43
CA ALA A 6 7.57 9.03 -5.12
C ALA A 6 7.35 9.30 -6.63
N PRO A 7 8.15 10.18 -7.26
CA PRO A 7 7.95 10.56 -8.65
C PRO A 7 8.06 9.38 -9.62
N GLU A 8 8.76 8.31 -9.25
CA GLU A 8 8.88 7.07 -10.00
C GLU A 8 7.53 6.37 -10.18
N PHE A 9 6.69 6.31 -9.13
CA PHE A 9 5.35 5.74 -9.23
C PHE A 9 4.46 6.58 -10.17
N ALA A 10 4.52 7.91 -10.06
CA ALA A 10 3.79 8.83 -10.92
C ALA A 10 4.22 8.70 -12.40
N ARG A 11 5.53 8.55 -12.64
CA ARG A 11 6.09 8.36 -13.98
C ARG A 11 5.61 7.06 -14.60
N PHE A 12 5.66 5.95 -13.86
CA PHE A 12 5.13 4.67 -14.32
C PHE A 12 3.65 4.79 -14.72
N VAL A 13 2.80 5.36 -13.87
CA VAL A 13 1.37 5.56 -14.18
C VAL A 13 1.17 6.42 -15.43
N ALA A 14 1.96 7.49 -15.58
CA ALA A 14 1.89 8.36 -16.75
C ALA A 14 2.30 7.61 -18.04
N GLU A 15 3.32 6.76 -17.98
CA GLU A 15 3.75 5.91 -19.09
C GLU A 15 2.70 4.86 -19.46
N GLU A 16 2.08 4.20 -18.48
CA GLU A 16 1.00 3.24 -18.71
C GLU A 16 -0.22 3.89 -19.38
N ARG A 17 -0.54 5.13 -18.98
CA ARG A 17 -1.59 5.94 -19.63
C ARG A 17 -1.23 6.34 -21.04
N ARG A 18 -0.01 6.82 -21.25
CA ARG A 18 0.49 7.18 -22.59
C ARG A 18 0.45 5.99 -23.53
N ALA A 19 0.77 4.81 -23.01
CA ALA A 19 0.72 3.55 -23.74
C ALA A 19 -0.70 2.94 -23.84
N LYS A 20 -1.73 3.61 -23.31
CA LYS A 20 -3.14 3.17 -23.29
C LYS A 20 -3.38 1.82 -22.59
N ARG A 21 -2.44 1.36 -21.75
CA ARG A 21 -2.58 0.16 -20.91
C ARG A 21 -3.36 0.45 -19.63
N LEU A 22 -3.31 1.70 -19.16
CA LEU A 22 -4.13 2.20 -18.08
C LEU A 22 -5.07 3.28 -18.61
N ALA A 23 -6.38 3.14 -18.35
CA ALA A 23 -7.34 4.17 -18.73
C ALA A 23 -7.05 5.48 -17.98
N ALA A 24 -7.21 6.61 -18.68
CA ALA A 24 -7.28 7.89 -17.99
C ALA A 24 -8.47 7.86 -17.02
N LEU A 25 -8.25 8.35 -15.80
CA LEU A 25 -9.39 8.59 -14.91
C LEU A 25 -10.16 9.80 -15.47
N PRO A 26 -11.49 9.71 -15.61
CA PRO A 26 -12.31 10.80 -16.15
C PRO A 26 -12.33 12.05 -15.25
N GLY A 27 -11.75 11.95 -14.05
CA GLY A 27 -11.67 13.00 -13.07
C GLY A 27 -11.24 12.43 -11.72
N ARG A 28 -11.71 13.07 -10.64
CA ARG A 28 -11.59 12.51 -9.29
C ARG A 28 -12.58 11.36 -9.14
N LEU A 29 -12.18 10.33 -8.39
CA LEU A 29 -13.10 9.24 -8.06
C LEU A 29 -14.05 9.68 -6.93
N ASP A 30 -15.31 9.34 -7.08
CA ASP A 30 -16.31 9.48 -6.02
C ASP A 30 -15.98 8.56 -4.85
N GLU A 31 -16.44 8.93 -3.66
CA GLU A 31 -16.19 8.19 -2.43
C GLU A 31 -16.53 6.71 -2.55
N GLY A 32 -15.66 5.80 -2.08
CA GLY A 32 -15.84 4.35 -2.18
C GLY A 32 -15.76 3.78 -3.60
N SER A 33 -15.62 4.61 -4.64
CA SER A 33 -15.53 4.13 -6.01
C SER A 33 -14.19 3.44 -6.27
N VAL A 34 -14.29 2.29 -6.91
CA VAL A 34 -13.15 1.46 -7.30
C VAL A 34 -12.64 1.91 -8.66
N GLY A 35 -11.33 2.12 -8.76
CA GLY A 35 -10.66 2.41 -10.02
C GLY A 35 -10.36 1.15 -10.83
N LYS A 36 -9.83 1.33 -12.04
CA LYS A 36 -9.42 0.17 -12.85
C LYS A 36 -8.17 -0.49 -12.28
N GLU A 37 -8.11 -1.80 -12.43
CA GLU A 37 -6.91 -2.59 -12.15
C GLU A 37 -5.69 -2.03 -12.91
N ILE A 38 -4.55 -2.01 -12.23
CA ILE A 38 -3.25 -1.72 -12.81
C ILE A 38 -2.39 -2.98 -12.72
N LEU A 39 -1.98 -3.49 -13.87
CA LEU A 39 -0.90 -4.47 -13.95
C LEU A 39 0.45 -3.75 -13.85
N VAL A 40 1.23 -4.10 -12.85
CA VAL A 40 2.65 -3.76 -12.73
C VAL A 40 3.44 -4.98 -13.18
N PRO A 41 4.02 -4.99 -14.39
CA PRO A 41 4.73 -6.17 -14.87
C PRO A 41 5.96 -6.46 -14.02
N ALA A 42 6.36 -7.73 -13.90
CA ALA A 42 7.37 -8.17 -12.93
C ALA A 42 8.70 -7.37 -12.98
N ARG A 43 9.17 -7.00 -14.18
CA ARG A 43 10.38 -6.19 -14.34
C ARG A 43 10.21 -4.78 -13.77
N GLN A 44 9.09 -4.13 -14.02
CA GLN A 44 8.76 -2.82 -13.48
C GLN A 44 8.50 -2.90 -11.98
N ALA A 45 7.86 -3.99 -11.51
CA ALA A 45 7.63 -4.23 -10.09
C ALA A 45 8.97 -4.27 -9.33
N ALA A 46 10.00 -4.94 -9.84
CA ALA A 46 11.32 -4.93 -9.22
C ALA A 46 11.89 -3.50 -9.07
N ALA A 47 11.88 -2.69 -10.13
CA ALA A 47 12.38 -1.32 -10.08
C ALA A 47 11.60 -0.43 -9.10
N LEU A 48 10.28 -0.57 -9.07
CA LEU A 48 9.41 0.17 -8.15
C LEU A 48 9.54 -0.32 -6.70
N LEU A 49 9.83 -1.61 -6.50
CA LEU A 49 10.09 -2.17 -5.18
C LEU A 49 11.41 -1.64 -4.62
N GLN A 50 12.43 -1.38 -5.45
CA GLN A 50 13.66 -0.72 -5.03
C GLN A 50 13.41 0.73 -4.56
N VAL A 51 12.48 1.45 -5.20
CA VAL A 51 12.03 2.77 -4.74
C VAL A 51 11.36 2.67 -3.37
N ALA A 52 10.46 1.70 -3.20
CA ALA A 52 9.81 1.46 -1.92
C ALA A 52 10.81 1.03 -0.83
N ALA A 53 11.77 0.16 -1.17
CA ALA A 53 12.82 -0.32 -0.29
C ALA A 53 13.71 0.80 0.21
N ARG A 54 14.16 1.69 -0.69
CA ARG A 54 14.95 2.86 -0.31
C ARG A 54 14.21 3.75 0.70
N ARG A 55 12.89 3.93 0.53
CA ARG A 55 12.07 4.68 1.49
C ARG A 55 11.90 3.93 2.81
N ALA A 56 11.68 2.61 2.77
CA ALA A 56 11.61 1.76 3.94
C ALA A 56 12.93 1.75 4.74
N SER A 57 14.07 1.92 4.07
CA SER A 57 15.39 2.12 4.67
C SER A 57 15.61 3.52 5.26
N GLY A 58 14.61 4.39 5.26
CA GLY A 58 14.70 5.76 5.78
C GLY A 58 15.41 6.76 4.87
N LEU A 59 15.77 6.37 3.64
CA LEU A 59 16.49 7.22 2.69
C LEU A 59 15.53 8.05 1.83
N PHE A 60 14.85 9.01 2.46
CA PHE A 60 13.85 9.89 1.81
C PHE A 60 14.46 10.99 0.93
N ARG A 61 15.75 11.29 1.09
CA ARG A 61 16.47 12.32 0.31
C ARG A 61 17.29 11.67 -0.80
N PRO A 62 17.52 12.36 -1.95
CA PRO A 62 18.49 11.95 -2.96
C PRO A 62 19.78 11.46 -2.33
N SER A 63 20.16 10.23 -2.65
CA SER A 63 21.34 9.56 -2.08
C SER A 63 21.87 8.57 -3.11
N THR A 64 23.19 8.45 -3.18
CA THR A 64 23.88 7.44 -3.99
C THR A 64 24.04 6.11 -3.25
N ARG A 65 23.61 6.04 -1.97
CA ARG A 65 23.63 4.78 -1.22
C ARG A 65 22.73 3.76 -1.90
N THR A 66 23.25 2.54 -1.98
CA THR A 66 22.60 1.37 -2.58
C THR A 66 22.24 0.30 -1.54
N GLU A 67 22.71 0.48 -0.30
CA GLU A 67 22.52 -0.41 0.82
C GLU A 67 22.39 0.34 2.15
N VAL A 68 21.86 -0.35 3.15
CA VAL A 68 21.89 0.05 4.56
C VAL A 68 22.46 -1.08 5.39
N VAL A 69 23.19 -0.74 6.45
CA VAL A 69 23.70 -1.73 7.40
C VAL A 69 22.77 -1.76 8.61
N TRP A 70 22.24 -2.94 8.90
CA TRP A 70 21.52 -3.22 10.14
C TRP A 70 22.51 -3.76 11.18
N VAL A 71 22.31 -3.37 12.43
CA VAL A 71 23.20 -3.71 13.55
C VAL A 71 22.37 -4.25 14.70
N GLU A 72 22.77 -5.41 15.22
CA GLU A 72 22.19 -6.06 16.39
C GLU A 72 23.32 -6.66 17.24
N GLY A 73 23.66 -5.98 18.34
CA GLY A 73 24.84 -6.32 19.14
C GLY A 73 26.11 -6.20 18.29
N GLU A 74 26.85 -7.31 18.18
CA GLU A 74 28.07 -7.42 17.36
C GLU A 74 27.80 -7.94 15.93
N SER A 75 26.53 -8.20 15.59
CA SER A 75 26.15 -8.67 14.26
C SER A 75 25.80 -7.50 13.35
N GLU A 76 26.35 -7.52 12.13
CA GLU A 76 26.04 -6.56 11.08
C GLU A 76 25.51 -7.26 9.82
N LEU A 77 24.51 -6.66 9.18
CA LEU A 77 23.98 -7.11 7.90
C LEU A 77 23.82 -5.93 6.95
N ALA A 78 24.58 -5.91 5.87
CA ALA A 78 24.33 -5.00 4.76
C ALA A 78 23.14 -5.52 3.93
N VAL A 79 22.10 -4.70 3.79
CA VAL A 79 20.90 -4.96 2.98
C VAL A 79 20.97 -4.10 1.72
N VAL A 80 21.16 -4.75 0.56
CA VAL A 80 21.42 -4.08 -0.72
C VAL A 80 20.10 -3.81 -1.45
N PHE A 81 19.41 -2.73 -1.07
CA PHE A 81 18.09 -2.43 -1.60
C PHE A 81 18.07 -2.11 -3.10
N SER A 82 19.18 -1.63 -3.70
CA SER A 82 19.25 -1.41 -5.16
C SER A 82 19.30 -2.70 -5.97
N GLY A 83 19.61 -3.83 -5.33
CA GLY A 83 19.69 -5.13 -5.98
C GLY A 83 18.43 -5.98 -5.77
N ILE A 84 17.39 -5.45 -5.13
CA ILE A 84 16.15 -6.21 -4.88
C ILE A 84 15.51 -6.61 -6.21
N ARG A 85 15.07 -7.87 -6.25
CA ARG A 85 14.36 -8.47 -7.38
C ARG A 85 12.96 -8.91 -6.97
N PHE A 86 12.11 -9.03 -7.97
CA PHE A 86 10.73 -9.47 -7.83
C PHE A 86 10.46 -10.60 -8.83
N ALA A 87 9.93 -11.71 -8.35
CA ALA A 87 9.44 -12.82 -9.17
C ALA A 87 7.98 -13.09 -8.83
N SER A 88 7.17 -13.48 -9.81
CA SER A 88 5.72 -13.66 -9.64
C SER A 88 5.23 -14.87 -10.42
N SER A 89 4.28 -15.57 -9.83
CA SER A 89 3.49 -16.64 -10.43
C SER A 89 2.02 -16.43 -10.05
N GLU A 90 1.14 -17.37 -10.41
CA GLU A 90 -0.27 -17.29 -10.03
C GLU A 90 -0.41 -17.37 -8.50
N GLY A 91 -0.96 -16.33 -7.88
CA GLY A 91 -1.24 -16.27 -6.44
C GLY A 91 -0.02 -16.25 -5.52
N LEU A 92 1.18 -16.09 -6.07
CA LEU A 92 2.43 -16.09 -5.31
C LEU A 92 3.43 -15.12 -5.93
N PHE A 93 4.15 -14.39 -5.09
CA PHE A 93 5.34 -13.66 -5.51
C PHE A 93 6.45 -13.77 -4.47
N THR A 94 7.67 -13.48 -4.92
CA THR A 94 8.88 -13.53 -4.12
C THR A 94 9.62 -12.21 -4.22
N VAL A 95 9.99 -11.68 -3.06
CA VAL A 95 10.94 -10.56 -2.94
C VAL A 95 12.30 -11.16 -2.64
N GLN A 96 13.28 -10.91 -3.52
CA GLN A 96 14.65 -11.38 -3.35
C GLN A 96 15.51 -10.23 -2.88
N ILE A 97 16.05 -10.33 -1.67
CA ILE A 97 16.80 -9.29 -0.98
C ILE A 97 18.26 -9.73 -0.97
N PRO A 98 19.14 -9.07 -1.75
CA PRO A 98 20.56 -9.30 -1.62
C PRO A 98 21.05 -8.73 -0.30
N VAL A 99 21.86 -9.51 0.40
CA VAL A 99 22.43 -9.18 1.69
C VAL A 99 23.89 -9.55 1.71
N ARG A 100 24.66 -8.91 2.59
CA ARG A 100 26.06 -9.27 2.83
C ARG A 100 26.38 -9.17 4.32
N CYS A 101 27.06 -10.17 4.85
CA CYS A 101 27.78 -10.06 6.10
C CYS A 101 29.19 -10.63 5.93
N ASP A 102 30.06 -10.34 6.89
CA ASP A 102 31.45 -10.78 6.95
C ASP A 102 31.62 -12.31 6.79
N ARG A 103 30.69 -13.09 7.37
CA ARG A 103 30.75 -14.55 7.40
C ARG A 103 30.10 -15.25 6.21
N THR A 104 29.05 -14.68 5.60
CA THR A 104 28.40 -15.30 4.42
C THR A 104 28.89 -14.73 3.09
N GLY A 105 29.57 -13.58 3.09
CA GLY A 105 29.76 -12.80 1.86
C GLY A 105 28.42 -12.37 1.27
N ASP A 106 28.39 -12.18 -0.05
CA ASP A 106 27.15 -11.86 -0.78
C ASP A 106 26.20 -13.07 -0.79
N ALA A 107 24.96 -12.83 -0.38
CA ALA A 107 23.90 -13.81 -0.36
C ALA A 107 22.57 -13.20 -0.79
N VAL A 108 21.55 -14.06 -0.98
CA VAL A 108 20.19 -13.62 -1.30
C VAL A 108 19.22 -14.29 -0.33
N VAL A 109 18.36 -13.49 0.28
CA VAL A 109 17.23 -13.96 1.08
C VAL A 109 15.94 -13.79 0.28
N ASN A 110 15.15 -14.87 0.17
CA ASN A 110 13.89 -14.91 -0.54
C ASN A 110 12.73 -14.88 0.48
N VAL A 111 11.88 -13.85 0.37
CA VAL A 111 10.64 -13.74 1.13
C VAL A 111 9.47 -14.04 0.20
N PHE A 112 8.70 -15.08 0.51
CA PHE A 112 7.56 -15.54 -0.28
C PHE A 112 6.27 -14.98 0.28
N PHE A 113 5.39 -14.53 -0.61
CA PHE A 113 4.07 -14.02 -0.30
C PHE A 113 3.04 -14.78 -1.13
N ALA A 114 2.08 -15.43 -0.45
CA ALA A 114 0.87 -15.93 -1.06
C ALA A 114 -0.22 -14.84 -1.03
N CYS A 115 -0.95 -14.67 -2.13
CA CYS A 115 -2.04 -13.70 -2.28
C CYS A 115 -3.12 -14.26 -3.22
N GLY A 116 -4.11 -13.43 -3.59
CA GLY A 116 -5.10 -13.79 -4.61
C GLY A 116 -4.48 -13.99 -6.00
N THR A 117 -5.21 -14.71 -6.85
CA THR A 117 -4.96 -14.76 -8.31
C THR A 117 -5.80 -13.70 -9.00
N VAL A 118 -5.60 -13.47 -10.30
CA VAL A 118 -6.45 -12.53 -11.07
C VAL A 118 -7.87 -13.07 -11.22
N ALA A 119 -8.03 -14.39 -11.30
CA ALA A 119 -9.35 -15.04 -11.40
C ALA A 119 -10.07 -15.08 -10.05
N GLU A 120 -9.31 -15.18 -8.96
CA GLU A 120 -9.80 -15.29 -7.59
C GLU A 120 -9.03 -14.29 -6.70
N PRO A 121 -9.32 -12.99 -6.81
CA PRO A 121 -8.67 -12.00 -5.98
C PRO A 121 -9.20 -12.07 -4.54
N THR A 122 -8.38 -11.70 -3.57
CA THR A 122 -8.67 -11.85 -2.13
C THR A 122 -8.62 -10.52 -1.38
N GLY A 123 -8.91 -9.41 -2.06
CA GLY A 123 -8.69 -8.07 -1.51
C GLY A 123 -7.21 -7.77 -1.28
N LEU A 124 -6.89 -6.87 -0.35
CA LEU A 124 -5.51 -6.54 0.03
C LEU A 124 -4.96 -7.56 1.03
N TYR A 125 -5.09 -8.84 0.71
CA TYR A 125 -4.60 -9.95 1.51
C TYR A 125 -3.31 -10.51 0.94
N ALA A 126 -2.31 -10.71 1.81
CA ALA A 126 -1.17 -11.53 1.52
C ALA A 126 -0.65 -12.20 2.80
N ALA A 127 -0.05 -13.37 2.66
CA ALA A 127 0.58 -14.11 3.75
C ALA A 127 2.04 -14.38 3.39
N ALA A 128 2.95 -13.93 4.26
CA ALA A 128 4.37 -14.24 4.12
C ALA A 128 4.73 -15.51 4.90
N LEU A 129 5.69 -16.28 4.40
CA LEU A 129 6.32 -17.31 5.23
C LEU A 129 6.98 -16.64 6.43
N ARG A 130 6.73 -17.18 7.65
CA ARG A 130 7.34 -16.66 8.89
C ARG A 130 8.86 -16.67 8.81
N ARG A 131 9.41 -17.72 8.20
CA ARG A 131 10.84 -17.89 8.01
C ARG A 131 11.18 -17.76 6.53
N PRO A 132 11.96 -16.75 6.12
CA PRO A 132 12.38 -16.60 4.73
C PRO A 132 13.46 -17.64 4.38
N GLN A 133 13.71 -17.83 3.08
CA GLN A 133 14.72 -18.77 2.60
C GLN A 133 16.05 -18.05 2.33
N GLY A 134 17.15 -18.54 2.89
CA GLY A 134 18.49 -17.98 2.70
C GLY A 134 19.51 -18.70 3.58
N PRO A 135 20.76 -18.21 3.67
CA PRO A 135 21.77 -18.79 4.55
C PRO A 135 21.31 -18.79 6.01
N GLU A 136 21.40 -19.94 6.68
CA GLU A 136 20.94 -20.12 8.06
C GLU A 136 21.49 -19.05 9.01
N LEU A 137 22.77 -18.70 8.86
CA LEU A 137 23.43 -17.69 9.67
C LEU A 137 22.76 -16.31 9.57
N VAL A 138 22.24 -15.96 8.39
CA VAL A 138 21.49 -14.70 8.21
C VAL A 138 20.08 -14.84 8.75
N ILE A 139 19.41 -15.95 8.44
CA ILE A 139 17.99 -16.13 8.80
C ILE A 139 17.79 -16.23 10.32
N ALA A 140 18.71 -16.88 11.03
CA ALA A 140 18.62 -17.07 12.48
C ALA A 140 18.60 -15.74 13.25
N THR A 141 19.34 -14.74 12.79
CA THR A 141 19.41 -13.41 13.42
C THR A 141 18.42 -12.44 12.79
N TRP A 142 18.33 -12.40 11.46
CA TRP A 142 17.69 -11.30 10.74
C TRP A 142 16.37 -11.68 10.06
N GLY A 143 15.91 -12.93 10.19
CA GLY A 143 14.75 -13.45 9.46
C GLY A 143 13.50 -12.59 9.61
N ASP A 144 13.14 -12.25 10.85
CA ASP A 144 11.96 -11.44 11.14
C ASP A 144 12.08 -10.02 10.59
N ALA A 145 13.25 -9.39 10.74
CA ALA A 145 13.53 -8.06 10.22
C ALA A 145 13.46 -8.02 8.68
N LEU A 146 13.96 -9.06 8.00
CA LEU A 146 13.91 -9.18 6.54
C LEU A 146 12.48 -9.40 6.03
N VAL A 147 11.66 -10.19 6.74
CA VAL A 147 10.24 -10.35 6.42
C VAL A 147 9.49 -9.03 6.61
N ALA A 148 9.73 -8.34 7.73
CA ALA A 148 9.12 -7.03 7.99
C ALA A 148 9.52 -5.99 6.93
N PHE A 149 10.79 -5.97 6.54
CA PHE A 149 11.27 -5.08 5.47
C PHE A 149 10.64 -5.41 4.12
N ALA A 150 10.51 -6.69 3.76
CA ALA A 150 9.80 -7.09 2.54
C ALA A 150 8.33 -6.63 2.55
N TRP A 151 7.64 -6.73 3.70
CA TRP A 151 6.30 -6.19 3.88
C TRP A 151 6.25 -4.67 3.67
N GLN A 152 7.18 -3.91 4.26
CA GLN A 152 7.25 -2.45 4.06
C GLN A 152 7.49 -2.09 2.59
N CYS A 153 8.36 -2.83 1.90
CA CYS A 153 8.60 -2.64 0.47
C CYS A 153 7.33 -2.89 -0.36
N LEU A 154 6.62 -3.99 -0.08
CA LEU A 154 5.38 -4.34 -0.76
C LEU A 154 4.30 -3.28 -0.52
N LEU A 155 4.04 -2.92 0.74
CA LEU A 155 3.04 -1.93 1.13
C LEU A 155 3.35 -0.56 0.52
N GLY A 156 4.62 -0.17 0.49
CA GLY A 156 5.09 1.04 -0.17
C GLY A 156 4.87 1.03 -1.68
N LEU A 157 5.11 -0.10 -2.35
CA LEU A 157 4.86 -0.26 -3.79
C LEU A 157 3.36 -0.15 -4.09
N VAL A 158 2.50 -0.94 -3.41
CA VAL A 158 1.06 -0.98 -3.73
C VAL A 158 0.37 0.33 -3.40
N SER A 159 0.75 0.97 -2.28
CA SER A 159 0.22 2.28 -1.90
C SER A 159 0.75 3.39 -2.82
N GLY A 160 2.02 3.30 -3.22
CA GLY A 160 2.64 4.23 -4.15
C GLY A 160 1.96 4.21 -5.52
N ILE A 161 1.68 3.02 -6.06
CA ILE A 161 0.96 2.84 -7.32
C ILE A 161 -0.49 3.31 -7.21
N ALA A 162 -1.24 2.85 -6.20
CA ALA A 162 -2.61 3.29 -6.02
C ALA A 162 -2.69 4.81 -5.88
N GLY A 163 -1.84 5.42 -5.06
CA GLY A 163 -1.82 6.86 -4.89
C GLY A 163 -1.42 7.63 -6.16
N ALA A 164 -0.48 7.11 -6.93
CA ALA A 164 -0.05 7.70 -8.20
C ALA A 164 -1.15 7.71 -9.26
N THR A 165 -2.13 6.81 -9.16
CA THR A 165 -3.19 6.71 -10.16
C THR A 165 -4.15 7.90 -10.12
N GLY A 166 -4.40 8.50 -8.98
CA GLY A 166 -5.32 9.64 -8.94
C GLY A 166 -5.68 10.09 -7.55
N LYS A 167 -6.76 10.86 -7.49
CA LYS A 167 -7.30 11.42 -6.26
C LYS A 167 -8.79 11.20 -6.15
N ASP A 168 -9.28 11.11 -4.93
CA ASP A 168 -10.71 11.15 -4.62
C ASP A 168 -11.28 12.57 -4.77
N ALA A 169 -12.60 12.71 -4.65
CA ALA A 169 -13.30 14.01 -4.71
C ALA A 169 -12.72 15.06 -3.74
N ARG A 170 -12.13 14.64 -2.62
CA ARG A 170 -11.52 15.49 -1.58
C ARG A 170 -10.06 15.83 -1.85
N GLY A 171 -9.46 15.26 -2.89
CA GLY A 171 -8.07 15.47 -3.25
C GLY A 171 -7.09 14.55 -2.52
N ASN A 172 -7.55 13.56 -1.75
CA ASN A 172 -6.68 12.54 -1.17
C ASN A 172 -6.27 11.56 -2.27
N VAL A 173 -5.07 10.99 -2.12
CA VAL A 173 -4.59 9.92 -3.00
C VAL A 173 -5.43 8.66 -2.80
N LEU A 174 -5.62 7.89 -3.88
CA LEU A 174 -6.33 6.62 -3.82
C LEU A 174 -5.57 5.59 -2.98
N VAL A 175 -6.29 4.62 -2.43
CA VAL A 175 -5.75 3.52 -1.61
C VAL A 175 -5.84 2.20 -2.35
N PRO A 176 -4.90 1.26 -2.14
CA PRO A 176 -5.05 -0.09 -2.66
C PRO A 176 -6.14 -0.82 -1.85
N VAL A 177 -7.02 -1.55 -2.53
CA VAL A 177 -8.06 -2.38 -1.89
C VAL A 177 -8.00 -3.83 -2.30
N GLU A 178 -7.33 -4.12 -3.40
CA GLU A 178 -7.14 -5.46 -3.91
C GLU A 178 -5.75 -5.62 -4.50
N MET A 179 -5.17 -6.79 -4.27
CA MET A 179 -3.90 -7.19 -4.84
C MET A 179 -3.95 -8.65 -5.25
N ALA A 180 -3.43 -8.95 -6.44
CA ALA A 180 -3.27 -10.30 -6.95
C ALA A 180 -1.92 -10.45 -7.66
N ALA A 181 -1.46 -11.69 -7.75
CA ALA A 181 -0.24 -12.04 -8.49
C ALA A 181 -0.57 -12.97 -9.65
N SER A 182 0.06 -12.69 -10.80
CA SER A 182 0.07 -13.57 -11.96
C SER A 182 1.50 -13.77 -12.46
N ARG A 183 1.70 -14.64 -13.44
CA ARG A 183 3.00 -14.76 -14.13
C ARG A 183 3.47 -13.45 -14.80
N ARG A 184 2.55 -12.52 -15.08
CA ARG A 184 2.89 -11.23 -15.71
C ARG A 184 3.42 -10.21 -14.71
N GLY A 185 2.98 -10.29 -13.46
CA GLY A 185 3.38 -9.38 -12.40
C GLY A 185 2.30 -9.19 -11.34
N LEU A 186 2.32 -8.02 -10.71
CA LEU A 186 1.42 -7.66 -9.62
C LEU A 186 0.24 -6.85 -10.16
N HIS A 187 -0.96 -7.24 -9.77
CA HIS A 187 -2.21 -6.57 -10.10
C HIS A 187 -2.67 -5.79 -8.86
N ILE A 188 -3.01 -4.52 -9.04
CA ILE A 188 -3.40 -3.62 -7.95
C ILE A 188 -4.69 -2.91 -8.35
N VAL A 189 -5.69 -2.91 -7.46
CA VAL A 189 -6.92 -2.13 -7.66
C VAL A 189 -6.94 -0.96 -6.68
N PRO A 190 -6.98 0.29 -7.18
CA PRO A 190 -7.09 1.47 -6.35
C PRO A 190 -8.56 1.78 -6.05
N MET A 191 -8.82 2.48 -4.95
CA MET A 191 -10.16 2.93 -4.57
C MET A 191 -10.09 4.31 -3.91
N ALA A 192 -11.16 5.09 -4.07
CA ALA A 192 -11.39 6.26 -3.24
C ALA A 192 -11.79 5.82 -1.82
N ARG A 193 -11.25 6.49 -0.81
CA ARG A 193 -11.51 6.13 0.59
C ARG A 193 -12.99 6.30 0.95
N HIS A 194 -13.54 5.41 1.76
CA HIS A 194 -14.83 5.62 2.41
C HIS A 194 -14.73 6.68 3.51
N ARG A 195 -15.82 7.41 3.73
CA ARG A 195 -16.02 8.23 4.92
C ARG A 195 -16.58 7.36 6.04
N PHE A 196 -15.83 7.32 7.13
CA PHE A 196 -16.39 6.94 8.42
C PHE A 196 -16.97 8.20 9.07
N ALA A 197 -18.28 8.17 9.36
CA ALA A 197 -18.91 9.21 10.17
C ALA A 197 -18.18 9.32 11.52
N GLY A 198 -17.76 10.53 11.90
CA GLY A 198 -16.99 10.79 13.13
C GLY A 198 -15.58 11.36 12.90
N SER A 199 -15.03 11.30 11.68
CA SER A 199 -13.80 12.02 11.34
C SER A 199 -14.07 13.52 11.18
N SER A 200 -13.74 14.27 12.23
CA SER A 200 -13.65 15.75 12.36
C SER A 200 -14.12 16.57 11.15
N GLY A 201 -15.41 16.94 11.18
CA GLY A 201 -16.07 17.76 10.16
C GLY A 201 -17.59 17.77 10.26
N LEU A 202 -18.18 17.14 11.27
CA LEU A 202 -19.61 17.25 11.55
C LEU A 202 -19.84 18.57 12.32
N LYS A 203 -20.35 19.59 11.65
CA LYS A 203 -21.20 20.56 12.37
C LYS A 203 -22.38 19.75 12.91
N PRO A 204 -22.72 19.85 14.20
CA PRO A 204 -23.95 19.26 14.70
C PRO A 204 -25.10 19.82 13.86
N VAL A 205 -25.88 18.93 13.24
CA VAL A 205 -27.17 19.32 12.69
C VAL A 205 -27.98 19.77 13.90
N ALA A 206 -28.24 21.07 14.00
CA ALA A 206 -29.11 21.61 15.03
C ALA A 206 -30.43 20.86 14.94
N ALA A 207 -30.72 20.05 15.97
CA ALA A 207 -32.01 19.41 16.11
C ALA A 207 -33.07 20.51 16.01
N LYS A 208 -33.97 20.41 15.03
CA LYS A 208 -35.18 21.25 15.02
C LYS A 208 -35.94 20.89 16.29
N VAL A 209 -35.86 21.78 17.29
CA VAL A 209 -36.75 21.76 18.43
C VAL A 209 -38.15 22.01 17.88
N THR A 210 -38.92 20.94 17.74
CA THR A 210 -40.37 21.01 17.54
C THR A 210 -40.95 21.68 18.77
N LYS A 211 -41.37 22.94 18.63
CA LYS A 211 -42.15 23.63 19.67
C LYS A 211 -43.40 22.81 19.95
N ALA A 212 -43.58 22.40 21.20
CA ALA A 212 -44.82 21.81 21.67
C ALA A 212 -45.99 22.79 21.42
N PRO A 213 -47.17 22.30 21.01
CA PRO A 213 -48.32 23.15 20.79
C PRO A 213 -48.80 23.77 22.11
N LYS A 214 -49.03 25.08 22.09
CA LYS A 214 -49.65 25.84 23.19
C LYS A 214 -51.04 25.26 23.49
N ALA A 215 -51.22 24.74 24.70
CA ALA A 215 -52.55 24.42 25.22
C ALA A 215 -53.37 25.72 25.37
N SER A 216 -54.43 25.88 24.58
CA SER A 216 -55.40 26.96 24.77
C SER A 216 -56.35 26.59 25.92
N ARG A 217 -56.34 27.40 26.98
CA ARG A 217 -57.38 27.45 28.01
C ARG A 217 -58.63 28.18 27.49
N ALA A 218 -59.81 27.58 27.69
CA ALA A 218 -61.05 28.19 28.20
C ALA A 218 -62.22 27.20 27.92
N SER A 219 -62.79 26.52 28.93
CA SER A 219 -63.83 26.98 29.86
C SER A 219 -65.19 27.28 29.19
N LYS A 220 -66.17 26.39 29.34
CA LYS A 220 -67.42 26.69 30.09
C LYS A 220 -68.33 25.45 30.19
N ALA A 221 -68.76 25.16 31.42
CA ALA A 221 -69.93 24.34 31.72
C ALA A 221 -71.22 25.05 31.25
N PRO A 222 -72.37 24.33 31.24
CA PRO A 222 -73.27 24.54 32.37
C PRO A 222 -73.94 23.25 32.89
N ARG A 223 -74.25 23.27 34.19
CA ARG A 223 -75.30 22.49 34.88
C ARG A 223 -76.61 23.31 34.88
N PRO A 224 -77.79 22.77 35.23
CA PRO A 224 -78.08 21.46 35.83
C PRO A 224 -78.70 20.44 34.89
#